data_AF-A0AAP9VX62-F1
#
_entry.id   AF-A0AAP9VX62-F1
#
_cell.length_a   1.000
_cell.length_b   1.000
_cell.length_c   1.000
_cell.angle_alpha   90.00
_cell.angle_beta   90.00
_cell.angle_gamma   90.00
#
_symmetry.space_group_name_H-M   'P 1'
#
loop_
_entity.id
_entity.type
_entity.pdbx_description
1 polymer ?
#
loop_
_entity_poly.entity_id
_entity_poly.type
_entity_poly.pdbx_seq_one_letter_code
_entity_poly.pdbx_strand_id
1 'polypeptide(L)'
;MDYPKSVPSVGLVNGRFVDEDPLAGTPGSLIPASWGNSVTQEILGVVQAAGMTPDEGANDQLLGALRSPTLFSTPPRFDVSRSVATPEFVQRALGNYSSARGISESTQLTIADVGCSIGLGGTTAFTVTLPDVSTVPDGATISLHCRSSAQVTVASKSGAQISPQGNYLNSIVMSSGESANLVREWGVWTVYGTASLKYSALYGAQLSTAGYQKYPSGLIEQWVLGGSDANGVMSLSLPIKFPNAILGGIADEGYPSGWGGANVTVWSFDLNASNTSTAVARVRSVEVGTIRVAAGITGRIVVWGR
;
A
#
# COMPACT_ATOMS: atom_id res chain seq x y z
N MET A 1 34.08 36.16 7.50
CA MET A 1 35.47 35.98 7.09
C MET A 1 35.65 36.58 5.71
N ASP A 2 36.43 37.65 5.66
CA ASP A 2 37.04 38.24 4.45
C ASP A 2 38.53 38.49 4.78
N TYR A 3 39.31 38.94 3.81
CA TYR A 3 40.69 39.36 4.05
C TYR A 3 40.78 40.43 5.14
N PRO A 4 41.86 40.46 5.93
CA PRO A 4 42.04 41.37 7.06
C PRO A 4 42.37 42.81 6.61
N LYS A 5 41.46 43.46 5.90
CA LYS A 5 41.62 44.82 5.32
C LYS A 5 41.68 45.90 6.40
N SER A 6 41.09 45.66 7.57
CA SER A 6 41.07 46.57 8.71
C SER A 6 42.31 46.48 9.60
N VAL A 7 43.12 45.41 9.47
CA VAL A 7 44.33 45.21 10.26
C VAL A 7 45.45 46.14 9.74
N PRO A 8 45.97 47.08 10.56
CA PRO A 8 47.03 47.97 10.12
C PRO A 8 48.30 47.21 9.75
N SER A 9 49.01 47.69 8.72
CA SER A 9 50.32 47.16 8.29
C SER A 9 50.34 45.67 7.93
N VAL A 10 49.19 45.10 7.58
CA VAL A 10 49.09 43.68 7.18
C VAL A 10 49.77 43.36 5.83
N GLY A 11 50.07 44.38 5.02
CA GLY A 11 50.79 44.25 3.76
C GLY A 11 49.96 43.64 2.61
N LEU A 12 48.64 43.88 2.59
CA LEU A 12 47.78 43.44 1.47
C LEU A 12 47.95 44.35 0.25
N VAL A 13 47.94 43.76 -0.94
CA VAL A 13 47.85 44.48 -2.22
C VAL A 13 46.58 44.02 -2.94
N ASN A 14 45.75 44.98 -3.38
CA ASN A 14 44.43 44.72 -3.96
C ASN A 14 43.54 43.82 -3.08
N GLY A 15 43.68 43.93 -1.75
CA GLY A 15 42.92 43.13 -0.79
C GLY A 15 43.35 41.66 -0.68
N ARG A 16 44.56 41.30 -1.12
CA ARG A 16 45.12 39.95 -1.01
C ARG A 16 46.53 39.97 -0.43
N PHE A 17 46.96 38.85 0.14
CA PHE A 17 48.33 38.73 0.66
C PHE A 17 49.32 38.70 -0.51
N VAL A 18 50.49 39.31 -0.32
CA VAL A 18 51.60 39.31 -1.29
C VAL A 18 52.92 39.01 -0.60
N ASP A 19 53.81 38.31 -1.29
CA ASP A 19 55.15 38.05 -0.78
C ASP A 19 56.01 39.31 -0.93
N GLU A 20 57.12 39.38 -0.18
CA GLU A 20 58.07 40.47 -0.28
C GLU A 20 58.70 40.51 -1.69
N ASP A 21 58.89 41.72 -2.22
CA ASP A 21 59.71 41.95 -3.42
C ASP A 21 60.95 42.78 -3.02
N PRO A 22 62.09 42.11 -2.77
CA PRO A 22 63.34 42.77 -2.41
C PRO A 22 63.90 43.67 -3.51
N LEU A 23 63.55 43.44 -4.78
CA LEU A 23 64.04 44.21 -5.92
C LEU A 23 63.26 45.51 -6.09
N ALA A 24 61.95 45.49 -5.83
CA ALA A 24 61.09 46.67 -5.83
C ALA A 24 61.10 47.42 -4.49
N GLY A 25 61.70 46.84 -3.44
CA GLY A 25 61.75 47.43 -2.09
C GLY A 25 60.38 47.46 -1.40
N THR A 26 59.45 46.59 -1.80
CA THR A 26 58.10 46.54 -1.23
C THR A 26 57.98 45.44 -0.18
N PRO A 27 57.67 45.78 1.08
CA PRO A 27 57.46 44.79 2.14
C PRO A 27 56.30 43.83 1.80
N GLY A 28 56.48 42.55 2.11
CA GLY A 28 55.43 41.54 1.97
C GLY A 28 54.39 41.59 3.09
N SER A 29 53.35 40.77 2.95
CA SER A 29 52.35 40.52 3.97
C SER A 29 52.92 39.86 5.22
N LEU A 30 52.20 39.97 6.34
CA LEU A 30 52.58 39.34 7.62
C LEU A 30 52.61 37.80 7.59
N ILE A 31 51.96 37.20 6.60
CA ILE A 31 51.93 35.75 6.37
C ILE A 31 52.27 35.45 4.91
N PRO A 32 52.82 34.25 4.60
CA PRO A 32 53.13 33.87 3.23
C PRO A 32 51.90 33.96 2.32
N ALA A 33 52.06 34.62 1.17
CA ALA A 33 50.94 34.94 0.30
C ALA A 33 50.25 33.70 -0.25
N SER A 34 51.02 32.68 -0.63
CA SER A 34 50.49 31.42 -1.11
C SER A 34 49.54 30.79 -0.08
N TRP A 35 49.98 30.66 1.16
CA TRP A 35 49.18 30.03 2.22
C TRP A 35 47.97 30.90 2.60
N GLY A 36 48.19 32.18 2.88
CA GLY A 36 47.12 33.08 3.34
C GLY A 36 46.01 33.24 2.31
N ASN A 37 46.37 33.40 1.03
CA ASN A 37 45.38 33.48 -0.04
C ASN A 37 44.65 32.15 -0.24
N SER A 38 45.34 31.00 -0.23
CA SER A 38 44.69 29.71 -0.44
C SER A 38 43.62 29.44 0.63
N VAL A 39 43.95 29.60 1.91
CA VAL A 39 42.99 29.34 3.01
C VAL A 39 41.83 30.34 2.99
N THR A 40 42.13 31.64 2.83
CA THR A 40 41.08 32.66 2.78
C THR A 40 40.16 32.46 1.57
N GLN A 41 40.69 32.12 0.40
CA GLN A 41 39.86 31.87 -0.79
C GLN A 41 39.00 30.61 -0.66
N GLU A 42 39.52 29.54 -0.06
CA GLU A 42 38.76 28.30 0.12
C GLU A 42 37.50 28.53 0.97
N ILE A 43 37.64 29.23 2.09
CA ILE A 43 36.50 29.53 2.97
C ILE A 43 35.60 30.62 2.36
N LEU A 44 36.16 31.65 1.71
CA LEU A 44 35.37 32.66 0.99
C LEU A 44 34.47 32.02 -0.07
N GLY A 45 34.99 31.03 -0.81
CA GLY A 45 34.22 30.31 -1.81
C GLY A 45 32.97 29.64 -1.21
N VAL A 46 33.09 29.03 -0.03
CA VAL A 46 31.95 28.42 0.67
C VAL A 46 30.93 29.47 1.13
N VAL A 47 31.41 30.58 1.71
CA VAL A 47 30.55 31.70 2.17
C VAL A 47 29.77 32.32 1.01
N GLN A 48 30.46 32.59 -0.09
CA GLN A 48 29.85 33.16 -1.29
C GLN A 48 28.90 32.18 -1.98
N ALA A 49 29.24 30.89 -2.05
CA ALA A 49 28.34 29.85 -2.58
C ALA A 49 27.06 29.70 -1.77
N ALA A 50 27.10 29.99 -0.46
CA ALA A 50 25.90 30.07 0.39
C ALA A 50 25.05 31.33 0.13
N GLY A 51 25.50 32.25 -0.73
CA GLY A 51 24.86 33.54 -1.00
C GLY A 51 25.13 34.60 0.05
N MET A 52 26.12 34.40 0.92
CA MET A 52 26.46 35.34 1.99
C MET A 52 27.54 36.32 1.50
N THR A 53 27.42 37.60 1.90
CA THR A 53 28.46 38.60 1.65
C THR A 53 29.61 38.43 2.65
N PRO A 54 30.85 38.23 2.20
CA PRO A 54 32.00 38.16 3.10
C PRO A 54 32.15 39.40 3.97
N ASP A 55 32.43 39.18 5.25
CA ASP A 55 32.65 40.23 6.25
C ASP A 55 33.88 39.90 7.10
N GLU A 56 34.86 40.78 7.10
CA GLU A 56 36.08 40.66 7.91
C GLU A 56 35.78 40.55 9.41
N GLY A 57 34.75 41.25 9.90
CA GLY A 57 34.38 41.29 11.32
C GLY A 57 33.63 40.04 11.81
N ALA A 58 33.18 39.18 10.91
CA ALA A 58 32.35 38.02 11.24
C ALA A 58 33.16 36.71 11.25
N ASN A 59 33.27 36.10 12.43
CA ASN A 59 34.02 34.86 12.65
C ASN A 59 33.17 33.57 12.54
N ASP A 60 31.91 33.69 12.17
CA ASP A 60 30.94 32.59 12.12
C ASP A 60 30.37 32.36 10.71
N GLN A 61 30.83 33.07 9.68
CA GLN A 61 30.26 32.96 8.33
C GLN A 61 30.40 31.58 7.70
N LEU A 62 31.49 30.85 7.97
CA LEU A 62 31.61 29.46 7.50
C LEU A 62 30.56 28.56 8.17
N LEU A 63 30.34 28.74 9.48
CA LEU A 63 29.30 28.02 10.21
C LEU A 63 27.90 28.41 9.71
N GLY A 64 27.67 29.69 9.45
CA GLY A 64 26.43 30.20 8.86
C GLY A 64 26.17 29.61 7.47
N ALA A 65 27.21 29.54 6.63
CA ALA A 65 27.14 28.92 5.31
C ALA A 65 26.74 27.45 5.42
N LEU A 66 27.41 26.66 6.28
CA LEU A 66 27.11 25.25 6.50
C LEU A 66 25.71 25.00 7.10
N ARG A 67 25.09 26.00 7.72
CA ARG A 67 23.71 25.94 8.23
C ARG A 67 22.67 26.55 7.30
N SER A 68 23.12 27.10 6.17
CA SER A 68 22.25 27.76 5.20
C SER A 68 21.48 26.73 4.36
N PRO A 69 20.19 26.97 4.05
CA PRO A 69 19.43 26.11 3.14
C PRO A 69 19.95 26.16 1.70
N THR A 70 20.83 27.11 1.37
CA THR A 70 21.41 27.28 0.03
C THR A 70 22.46 26.23 -0.30
N LEU A 71 23.37 25.91 0.65
CA LEU A 71 24.43 24.92 0.43
C LEU A 71 23.93 23.49 0.54
N PHE A 72 23.05 23.22 1.51
CA PHE A 72 22.49 21.88 1.77
C PHE A 72 20.99 21.88 1.59
N SER A 73 20.56 22.03 0.33
CA SER A 73 19.17 21.82 -0.03
C SER A 73 18.80 20.34 0.12
N THR A 74 17.57 20.07 0.57
CA THR A 74 17.09 18.68 0.64
C THR A 74 16.98 18.13 -0.78
N PRO A 75 17.72 17.06 -1.13
CA PRO A 75 17.64 16.49 -2.47
C PRO A 75 16.24 15.94 -2.78
N PRO A 76 15.90 15.78 -4.07
CA PRO A 76 14.69 15.06 -4.48
C PRO A 76 14.61 13.66 -3.87
N ARG A 77 13.39 13.14 -3.74
CA ARG A 77 13.18 11.74 -3.32
C ARG A 77 13.87 10.80 -4.31
N PHE A 78 14.51 9.75 -3.78
CA PHE A 78 15.29 8.75 -4.55
C PHE A 78 16.57 9.29 -5.22
N ASP A 79 17.06 10.46 -4.82
CA ASP A 79 18.37 10.94 -5.26
C ASP A 79 19.48 10.00 -4.76
N VAL A 80 20.30 9.52 -5.70
CA VAL A 80 21.45 8.63 -5.45
C VAL A 80 22.79 9.30 -5.76
N SER A 81 22.78 10.62 -5.94
CA SER A 81 23.99 11.42 -6.17
C SER A 81 24.84 11.51 -4.91
N ARG A 82 25.99 12.19 -5.01
CA ARG A 82 26.89 12.46 -3.89
C ARG A 82 26.50 13.73 -3.10
N SER A 83 25.24 14.16 -3.19
CA SER A 83 24.74 15.32 -2.44
C SER A 83 24.65 15.01 -0.94
N VAL A 84 24.68 16.04 -0.10
CA VAL A 84 24.53 15.88 1.36
C VAL A 84 23.13 15.36 1.68
N ALA A 85 23.06 14.28 2.45
CA ALA A 85 21.81 13.75 2.96
C ALA A 85 21.35 14.61 4.15
N THR A 86 20.34 15.46 3.94
CA THR A 86 19.74 16.24 5.03
C THR A 86 18.98 15.34 6.01
N PRO A 87 18.75 15.76 7.27
CA PRO A 87 17.92 15.01 8.21
C PRO A 87 16.52 14.71 7.65
N GLU A 88 15.94 15.62 6.87
CA GLU A 88 14.66 15.40 6.18
C GLU A 88 14.76 14.27 5.15
N PHE A 89 15.84 14.22 4.36
CA PHE A 89 16.07 13.12 3.42
C PHE A 89 16.24 11.78 4.16
N VAL A 90 17.05 11.77 5.22
CA VAL A 90 17.33 10.57 6.03
C VAL A 90 16.07 10.08 6.75
N GLN A 91 15.30 10.97 7.39
CA GLN A 91 14.07 10.62 8.10
C GLN A 91 13.06 9.95 7.16
N ARG A 92 12.98 10.42 5.91
CA ARG A 92 12.17 9.80 4.83
C ARG A 92 12.73 8.45 4.36
N ALA A 93 14.06 8.28 4.33
CA ALA A 93 14.71 7.07 3.86
C ALA A 93 14.73 5.92 4.88
N LEU A 94 14.70 6.23 6.20
CA LEU A 94 14.78 5.24 7.29
C LEU A 94 13.50 4.41 7.51
N GLY A 95 12.55 4.41 6.56
CA GLY A 95 11.30 3.66 6.65
C GLY A 95 10.18 4.37 7.41
N ASN A 96 10.36 5.62 7.82
CA ASN A 96 9.24 6.47 8.23
C ASN A 96 8.51 7.02 7.00
N TYR A 97 7.22 7.31 7.16
CA TYR A 97 6.48 8.08 6.17
C TYR A 97 6.98 9.53 6.14
N SER A 98 7.05 10.12 4.94
CA SER A 98 7.46 11.52 4.75
C SER A 98 6.46 12.52 5.33
N SER A 99 5.20 12.09 5.50
CA SER A 99 4.12 12.86 6.11
C SER A 99 2.93 11.95 6.44
N ALA A 100 1.96 12.47 7.18
CA ALA A 100 0.68 11.81 7.39
C ALA A 100 -0.47 12.84 7.32
N ARG A 101 -1.61 12.45 6.75
CA ARG A 101 -2.80 13.32 6.66
C ARG A 101 -4.11 12.53 6.55
N GLY A 102 -5.25 13.22 6.73
CA GLY A 102 -6.59 12.66 6.56
C GLY A 102 -7.27 13.04 5.25
N ILE A 103 -8.20 12.20 4.79
CA ILE A 103 -9.13 12.43 3.67
C ILE A 103 -10.50 11.92 4.09
N SER A 104 -11.55 12.72 3.90
CA SER A 104 -12.94 12.34 4.22
C SER A 104 -13.94 12.63 3.10
N GLU A 105 -13.44 12.97 1.91
CA GLU A 105 -14.23 13.28 0.71
C GLU A 105 -13.44 12.88 -0.54
N SER A 106 -14.10 12.87 -1.71
CA SER A 106 -13.45 12.47 -2.96
C SER A 106 -12.22 13.32 -3.24
N THR A 107 -11.06 12.67 -3.42
CA THR A 107 -9.76 13.35 -3.52
C THR A 107 -8.90 12.70 -4.59
N GLN A 108 -8.25 13.52 -5.42
CA GLN A 108 -7.19 13.07 -6.31
C GLN A 108 -5.83 13.21 -5.61
N LEU A 109 -5.12 12.09 -5.45
CA LEU A 109 -3.76 12.06 -4.96
C LEU A 109 -2.79 12.50 -6.06
N THR A 110 -1.66 13.07 -5.64
CA THR A 110 -0.60 13.58 -6.52
C THR A 110 0.75 12.96 -6.14
N ILE A 111 1.80 13.29 -6.89
CA ILE A 111 3.17 12.90 -6.53
C ILE A 111 3.62 13.44 -5.15
N ALA A 112 2.95 14.48 -4.63
CA ALA A 112 3.21 14.98 -3.29
C ALA A 112 2.79 13.98 -2.20
N ASP A 113 1.83 13.10 -2.50
CA ASP A 113 1.33 12.08 -1.57
C ASP A 113 2.18 10.80 -1.52
N VAL A 114 3.17 10.64 -2.41
CA VAL A 114 4.11 9.52 -2.37
C VAL A 114 4.92 9.57 -1.06
N GLY A 115 4.99 8.45 -0.35
CA GLY A 115 5.60 8.34 0.97
C GLY A 115 4.70 8.81 2.12
N CYS A 116 3.44 9.17 1.85
CA CYS A 116 2.50 9.60 2.87
C CYS A 116 1.71 8.41 3.46
N SER A 117 1.46 8.47 4.77
CA SER A 117 0.44 7.65 5.43
C SER A 117 -0.88 8.43 5.50
N ILE A 118 -1.85 8.01 4.70
CA ILE A 118 -3.13 8.67 4.55
C ILE A 118 -4.22 7.90 5.30
N GLY A 119 -4.94 8.61 6.16
CA GLY A 119 -6.15 8.11 6.82
C GLY A 119 -7.40 8.46 6.06
N LEU A 120 -8.19 7.44 5.73
CA LEU A 120 -9.48 7.60 5.07
C LEU A 120 -10.58 7.60 6.15
N GLY A 121 -11.22 8.74 6.37
CA GLY A 121 -12.33 8.91 7.31
C GLY A 121 -13.65 9.19 6.60
N GLY A 122 -14.69 9.53 7.35
CA GLY A 122 -16.00 9.90 6.80
C GLY A 122 -17.13 8.90 7.08
N THR A 123 -18.33 9.29 6.67
CA THR A 123 -19.59 8.54 6.86
C THR A 123 -20.34 8.29 5.55
N THR A 124 -19.89 8.90 4.46
CA THR A 124 -20.43 8.73 3.12
C THR A 124 -19.41 8.03 2.23
N ALA A 125 -19.87 7.30 1.21
CA ALA A 125 -18.96 6.68 0.26
C ALA A 125 -18.31 7.75 -0.63
N PHE A 126 -17.02 7.61 -0.90
CA PHE A 126 -16.26 8.50 -1.77
C PHE A 126 -15.13 7.77 -2.50
N THR A 127 -14.52 8.47 -3.45
CA THR A 127 -13.44 7.92 -4.28
C THR A 127 -12.12 8.66 -4.04
N VAL A 128 -11.07 7.91 -3.75
CA VAL A 128 -9.68 8.40 -3.76
C VAL A 128 -9.02 7.93 -5.04
N THR A 129 -8.65 8.87 -5.90
CA THR A 129 -7.98 8.56 -7.17
C THR A 129 -6.47 8.64 -6.98
N LEU A 130 -5.75 7.57 -7.30
CA LEU A 130 -4.29 7.51 -7.22
C LEU A 130 -3.61 8.46 -8.22
N PRO A 131 -2.32 8.80 -8.04
CA PRO A 131 -1.55 9.43 -9.10
C PRO A 131 -1.45 8.49 -10.31
N ASP A 132 -1.27 9.06 -11.51
CA ASP A 132 -0.98 8.23 -12.68
C ASP A 132 0.35 7.51 -12.47
N VAL A 133 0.38 6.20 -12.73
CA VAL A 133 1.56 5.38 -12.50
C VAL A 133 2.77 5.83 -13.32
N SER A 134 2.52 6.48 -14.47
CA SER A 134 3.57 7.05 -15.33
C SER A 134 4.25 8.28 -14.73
N THR A 135 3.64 8.92 -13.72
CA THR A 135 4.18 10.12 -13.08
C THR A 135 5.00 9.84 -11.83
N VAL A 136 5.10 8.58 -11.41
CA VAL A 136 5.81 8.18 -10.18
C VAL A 136 6.92 7.16 -10.47
N PRO A 137 8.06 7.22 -9.76
CA PRO A 137 9.17 6.29 -9.96
C PRO A 137 8.87 4.90 -9.37
N ASP A 138 9.57 3.87 -9.85
CA ASP A 138 9.58 2.52 -9.26
C ASP A 138 9.87 2.56 -7.75
N GLY A 139 9.12 1.78 -6.98
CA GLY A 139 9.22 1.74 -5.51
C GLY A 139 8.47 2.88 -4.79
N ALA A 140 7.89 3.85 -5.52
CA ALA A 140 7.02 4.86 -4.92
C ALA A 140 5.88 4.18 -4.14
N THR A 141 5.71 4.55 -2.87
CA THR A 141 4.75 3.90 -1.97
C THR A 141 3.73 4.90 -1.46
N ILE A 142 2.45 4.54 -1.40
CA ILE A 142 1.39 5.28 -0.72
C ILE A 142 0.70 4.33 0.24
N SER A 143 0.54 4.75 1.50
CA SER A 143 -0.05 3.90 2.53
C SER A 143 -1.38 4.46 2.98
N LEU A 144 -2.40 3.63 2.90
CA LEU A 144 -3.77 3.96 3.24
C LEU A 144 -4.23 3.11 4.42
N HIS A 145 -4.98 3.73 5.33
CA HIS A 145 -5.75 3.01 6.33
C HIS A 145 -7.18 3.57 6.36
N CYS A 146 -8.16 2.68 6.32
CA CYS A 146 -9.56 3.08 6.30
C CYS A 146 -10.16 3.04 7.70
N ARG A 147 -10.58 4.21 8.18
CA ARG A 147 -11.40 4.43 9.39
C ARG A 147 -12.80 4.95 9.03
N SER A 148 -13.10 5.09 7.74
CA SER A 148 -14.42 5.49 7.27
C SER A 148 -15.45 4.42 7.65
N SER A 149 -16.63 4.88 8.05
CA SER A 149 -17.78 3.99 8.31
C SER A 149 -18.54 3.60 7.03
N ALA A 150 -18.23 4.26 5.91
CA ALA A 150 -18.70 3.92 4.58
C ALA A 150 -17.55 3.39 3.70
N GLN A 151 -17.91 2.67 2.63
CA GLN A 151 -16.93 2.14 1.69
C GLN A 151 -16.18 3.27 0.96
N VAL A 152 -14.86 3.16 0.88
CA VAL A 152 -14.01 4.07 0.11
C VAL A 152 -13.46 3.35 -1.11
N THR A 153 -13.72 3.90 -2.30
CA THR A 153 -13.16 3.36 -3.53
C THR A 153 -11.80 3.97 -3.78
N VAL A 154 -10.75 3.15 -3.91
CA VAL A 154 -9.43 3.58 -4.35
C VAL A 154 -9.33 3.26 -5.84
N ALA A 155 -9.29 4.29 -6.67
CA ALA A 155 -9.36 4.18 -8.13
C ALA A 155 -8.02 4.53 -8.79
N SER A 156 -7.71 3.86 -9.90
CA SER A 156 -6.64 4.28 -10.79
C SER A 156 -7.02 5.58 -11.49
N LYS A 157 -6.01 6.35 -11.91
CA LYS A 157 -6.24 7.54 -12.74
C LYS A 157 -6.53 7.18 -14.20
N SER A 158 -5.88 6.15 -14.72
CA SER A 158 -5.97 5.73 -16.11
C SER A 158 -5.97 4.20 -16.23
N GLY A 159 -7.05 3.63 -16.78
CA GLY A 159 -7.14 2.19 -17.07
C GLY A 159 -6.92 1.27 -15.85
N ALA A 160 -6.67 -0.02 -16.13
CA ALA A 160 -6.51 -1.03 -15.09
C ALA A 160 -5.06 -1.08 -14.56
N GLN A 161 -4.73 -0.14 -13.68
CA GLN A 161 -3.37 0.03 -13.12
C GLN A 161 -3.22 -0.40 -11.66
N ILE A 162 -4.27 -0.90 -11.00
CA ILE A 162 -4.18 -1.37 -9.61
C ILE A 162 -4.08 -2.88 -9.60
N SER A 163 -3.02 -3.41 -8.98
CA SER A 163 -2.73 -4.84 -8.96
C SER A 163 -2.73 -5.45 -7.57
N PRO A 164 -3.91 -5.81 -7.03
CA PRO A 164 -3.97 -6.65 -5.85
C PRO A 164 -3.77 -8.10 -6.28
N GLN A 165 -2.78 -8.77 -5.67
CA GLN A 165 -2.58 -10.23 -5.82
C GLN A 165 -2.39 -10.67 -7.30
N GLY A 166 -1.77 -9.82 -8.14
CA GLY A 166 -1.50 -10.10 -9.55
C GLY A 166 -2.65 -9.83 -10.53
N ASN A 167 -3.82 -9.38 -10.05
CA ASN A 167 -4.92 -8.95 -10.93
C ASN A 167 -4.64 -7.58 -11.54
N TYR A 168 -5.40 -7.15 -12.54
CA TYR A 168 -5.34 -5.80 -13.10
C TYR A 168 -6.73 -5.16 -13.02
N LEU A 169 -6.90 -4.22 -12.09
CA LEU A 169 -8.19 -3.61 -11.78
C LEU A 169 -8.15 -2.09 -11.97
N ASN A 170 -9.32 -1.51 -12.26
CA ASN A 170 -9.50 -0.04 -12.27
C ASN A 170 -9.67 0.52 -10.86
N SER A 171 -10.12 -0.31 -9.90
CA SER A 171 -10.31 0.11 -8.52
C SER A 171 -10.29 -1.06 -7.55
N ILE A 172 -10.04 -0.73 -6.29
CA ILE A 172 -10.30 -1.57 -5.14
C ILE A 172 -11.21 -0.84 -4.17
N VAL A 173 -11.95 -1.58 -3.34
CA VAL A 173 -12.79 -1.00 -2.28
C VAL A 173 -12.14 -1.25 -0.93
N MET A 174 -12.04 -0.22 -0.10
CA MET A 174 -11.58 -0.30 1.28
C MET A 174 -12.76 -0.09 2.26
N SER A 175 -12.89 -0.99 3.22
CA SER A 175 -13.86 -0.95 4.32
C SER A 175 -13.17 -0.54 5.63
N SER A 176 -13.97 -0.17 6.63
CA SER A 176 -13.45 0.18 7.96
C SER A 176 -12.52 -0.89 8.51
N GLY A 177 -11.35 -0.48 9.01
CA GLY A 177 -10.31 -1.36 9.54
C GLY A 177 -9.35 -1.93 8.50
N GLU A 178 -9.60 -1.76 7.19
CA GLU A 178 -8.69 -2.25 6.15
C GLU A 178 -7.49 -1.31 5.94
N SER A 179 -6.37 -1.89 5.52
CA SER A 179 -5.16 -1.17 5.12
C SER A 179 -4.74 -1.55 3.69
N ALA A 180 -4.11 -0.60 3.01
CA ALA A 180 -3.52 -0.81 1.68
C ALA A 180 -2.19 -0.07 1.59
N ASN A 181 -1.09 -0.79 1.34
CA ASN A 181 0.16 -0.22 0.90
C ASN A 181 0.24 -0.41 -0.62
N LEU A 182 0.21 0.68 -1.36
CA LEU A 182 0.31 0.67 -2.81
C LEU A 182 1.74 1.02 -3.19
N VAL A 183 2.43 0.08 -3.84
CA VAL A 183 3.82 0.25 -4.29
C VAL A 183 3.82 0.25 -5.80
N ARG A 184 4.49 1.23 -6.41
CA ARG A 184 4.63 1.26 -7.86
C ARG A 184 5.68 0.25 -8.30
N GLU A 185 5.26 -0.75 -9.07
CA GLU A 185 6.08 -1.84 -9.58
C GLU A 185 5.74 -2.09 -11.05
N TRP A 186 6.73 -2.09 -11.94
CA TRP A 186 6.56 -2.47 -13.35
C TRP A 186 5.35 -1.83 -14.07
N GLY A 187 5.07 -0.55 -13.80
CA GLY A 187 3.97 0.20 -14.42
C GLY A 187 2.58 -0.06 -13.83
N VAL A 188 2.47 -0.66 -12.64
CA VAL A 188 1.23 -0.77 -11.88
C VAL A 188 1.41 -0.38 -10.41
N TRP A 189 0.30 -0.13 -9.73
CA TRP A 189 0.22 -0.02 -8.28
C TRP A 189 -0.05 -1.41 -7.68
N THR A 190 1.01 -2.13 -7.28
CA THR A 190 0.88 -3.38 -6.53
C THR A 190 0.32 -3.10 -5.15
N VAL A 191 -0.68 -3.88 -4.72
CA VAL A 191 -1.40 -3.65 -3.45
C VAL A 191 -1.09 -4.72 -2.42
N TYR A 192 -0.54 -4.29 -1.28
CA TYR A 192 -0.34 -5.09 -0.08
C TYR A 192 -1.29 -4.65 1.04
N GLY A 193 -1.55 -5.51 2.01
CA GLY A 193 -2.42 -5.22 3.15
C GLY A 193 -3.77 -5.93 3.10
N THR A 194 -4.62 -5.70 4.09
CA THR A 194 -5.87 -6.46 4.25
C THR A 194 -6.87 -6.18 3.12
N ALA A 195 -6.84 -4.98 2.53
CA ALA A 195 -7.69 -4.63 1.40
C ALA A 195 -7.42 -5.48 0.14
N SER A 196 -6.21 -6.06 -0.01
CA SER A 196 -5.89 -6.90 -1.16
C SER A 196 -6.31 -8.36 -1.00
N LEU A 197 -6.54 -8.83 0.24
CA LEU A 197 -6.78 -10.24 0.54
C LEU A 197 -8.01 -10.80 -0.19
N LYS A 198 -9.11 -10.05 -0.23
CA LYS A 198 -10.35 -10.45 -0.93
C LYS A 198 -10.19 -10.63 -2.45
N TYR A 199 -9.12 -10.10 -3.03
CA TYR A 199 -8.77 -10.31 -4.44
C TYR A 199 -7.81 -11.50 -4.65
N SER A 200 -7.30 -12.10 -3.57
CA SER A 200 -6.53 -13.33 -3.64
C SER A 200 -7.45 -14.51 -3.94
N ALA A 201 -6.98 -15.43 -4.76
CA ALA A 201 -7.68 -16.68 -5.04
C ALA A 201 -7.96 -17.53 -3.77
N LEU A 202 -7.26 -17.26 -2.67
CA LEU A 202 -7.39 -17.96 -1.38
C LEU A 202 -8.55 -17.46 -0.50
N TYR A 203 -9.09 -16.26 -0.76
CA TYR A 203 -10.17 -15.66 0.03
C TYR A 203 -11.45 -15.44 -0.79
N GLY A 204 -11.53 -16.01 -2.00
CA GLY A 204 -12.69 -15.86 -2.87
C GLY A 204 -13.97 -16.40 -2.20
N ALA A 205 -15.06 -15.65 -2.31
CA ALA A 205 -16.37 -16.06 -1.81
C ALA A 205 -17.50 -15.59 -2.73
N GLN A 206 -18.59 -16.34 -2.74
CA GLN A 206 -19.86 -15.97 -3.35
C GLN A 206 -20.95 -16.09 -2.29
N LEU A 207 -21.42 -14.96 -1.76
CA LEU A 207 -22.40 -14.91 -0.68
C LEU A 207 -23.84 -14.80 -1.23
N SER A 208 -24.27 -15.83 -1.94
CA SER A 208 -25.64 -15.98 -2.45
C SER A 208 -26.28 -17.27 -1.96
N THR A 209 -27.54 -17.54 -2.32
CA THR A 209 -28.29 -18.75 -1.91
C THR A 209 -27.55 -20.05 -2.25
N ALA A 210 -26.88 -20.10 -3.39
CA ALA A 210 -25.90 -21.14 -3.72
C ALA A 210 -24.53 -20.49 -3.78
N GLY A 211 -23.70 -20.77 -2.79
CA GLY A 211 -22.51 -19.97 -2.52
C GLY A 211 -21.31 -20.80 -2.08
N TYR A 212 -20.19 -20.11 -1.93
CA TYR A 212 -18.96 -20.71 -1.44
C TYR A 212 -18.13 -19.70 -0.67
N GLN A 213 -17.24 -20.22 0.18
CA GLN A 213 -16.16 -19.48 0.81
C GLN A 213 -14.87 -20.30 0.77
N LYS A 214 -13.79 -19.65 0.32
CA LYS A 214 -12.44 -20.21 0.38
C LYS A 214 -11.74 -19.74 1.64
N TYR A 215 -10.98 -20.64 2.25
CA TYR A 215 -10.15 -20.36 3.41
C TYR A 215 -8.67 -20.35 3.02
N PRO A 216 -7.83 -19.59 3.74
CA PRO A 216 -6.38 -19.52 3.46
C PRO A 216 -5.65 -20.86 3.58
N SER A 217 -6.21 -21.81 4.33
CA SER A 217 -5.70 -23.18 4.43
C SER A 217 -5.85 -23.99 3.13
N GLY A 218 -6.57 -23.47 2.14
CA GLY A 218 -6.97 -24.18 0.93
C GLY A 218 -8.27 -24.97 1.09
N LEU A 219 -8.87 -24.98 2.29
CA LEU A 219 -10.22 -25.52 2.48
C LEU A 219 -11.23 -24.64 1.75
N ILE A 220 -12.24 -25.26 1.15
CA ILE A 220 -13.37 -24.61 0.51
C ILE A 220 -14.63 -25.13 1.19
N GLU A 221 -15.53 -24.24 1.58
CA GLU A 221 -16.89 -24.56 1.98
C GLU A 221 -17.85 -24.09 0.88
N GLN A 222 -18.84 -24.92 0.54
CA GLN A 222 -19.88 -24.58 -0.42
C GLN A 222 -21.24 -24.98 0.13
N TRP A 223 -22.26 -24.19 -0.20
CA TRP A 223 -23.64 -24.47 0.17
C TRP A 223 -24.56 -24.33 -1.04
N VAL A 224 -25.55 -25.23 -1.12
CA VAL A 224 -26.52 -25.30 -2.21
C VAL A 224 -27.89 -25.69 -1.66
N LEU A 225 -28.95 -25.28 -2.36
CA LEU A 225 -30.35 -25.59 -2.05
C LEU A 225 -31.02 -26.19 -3.29
N GLY A 226 -31.87 -27.19 -3.10
CA GLY A 226 -32.63 -27.79 -4.19
C GLY A 226 -33.67 -28.78 -3.68
N GLY A 227 -34.18 -29.63 -4.58
CA GLY A 227 -35.19 -30.64 -4.26
C GLY A 227 -34.76 -32.04 -4.66
N SER A 228 -35.33 -33.05 -4.00
CA SER A 228 -35.13 -34.46 -4.36
C SER A 228 -35.84 -34.85 -5.66
N ASP A 229 -35.32 -35.88 -6.32
CA ASP A 229 -36.01 -36.60 -7.39
C ASP A 229 -37.06 -37.60 -6.83
N ALA A 230 -37.74 -38.32 -7.72
CA ALA A 230 -38.75 -39.32 -7.34
C ALA A 230 -38.18 -40.48 -6.49
N ASN A 231 -36.86 -40.68 -6.47
CA ASN A 231 -36.17 -41.71 -5.70
C ASN A 231 -35.67 -41.18 -4.34
N GLY A 232 -35.99 -39.92 -3.99
CA GLY A 232 -35.51 -39.29 -2.77
C GLY A 232 -34.01 -39.00 -2.82
N VAL A 233 -33.46 -38.71 -4.01
CA VAL A 233 -32.07 -38.32 -4.23
C VAL A 233 -32.03 -36.86 -4.66
N MET A 234 -31.29 -36.04 -3.92
CA MET A 234 -31.03 -34.64 -4.24
C MET A 234 -29.60 -34.52 -4.74
N SER A 235 -29.43 -34.26 -6.04
CA SER A 235 -28.12 -34.12 -6.68
C SER A 235 -27.98 -32.70 -7.22
N LEU A 236 -27.07 -31.92 -6.63
CA LEU A 236 -26.96 -30.49 -6.86
C LEU A 236 -25.57 -30.12 -7.37
N SER A 237 -25.53 -29.31 -8.43
CA SER A 237 -24.29 -28.72 -8.94
C SER A 237 -23.73 -27.70 -7.95
N LEU A 238 -22.43 -27.80 -7.67
CA LEU A 238 -21.72 -26.87 -6.80
C LEU A 238 -21.36 -25.58 -7.55
N PRO A 239 -21.36 -24.42 -6.87
CA PRO A 239 -20.96 -23.14 -7.46
C PRO A 239 -19.58 -23.16 -8.11
N ILE A 240 -18.63 -23.86 -7.48
CA ILE A 240 -17.29 -24.09 -8.03
C ILE A 240 -16.90 -25.56 -7.88
N LYS A 241 -16.02 -26.02 -8.77
CA LYS A 241 -15.42 -27.36 -8.66
C LYS A 241 -14.40 -27.39 -7.52
N PHE A 242 -14.48 -28.36 -6.62
CA PHE A 242 -13.40 -28.67 -5.68
C PHE A 242 -12.15 -29.13 -6.46
N PRO A 243 -10.97 -28.55 -6.21
CA PRO A 243 -9.77 -28.90 -6.96
C PRO A 243 -9.42 -30.40 -6.88
N ASN A 244 -9.61 -31.04 -5.72
CA ASN A 244 -9.24 -32.44 -5.48
C ASN A 244 -10.45 -33.30 -5.09
N ALA A 245 -11.13 -32.97 -3.99
CA ALA A 245 -12.19 -33.81 -3.42
C ALA A 245 -13.09 -33.07 -2.43
N ILE A 246 -14.32 -33.55 -2.32
CA ILE A 246 -15.17 -33.31 -1.14
C ILE A 246 -14.64 -34.18 0.00
N LEU A 247 -14.44 -33.58 1.18
CA LEU A 247 -13.97 -34.28 2.39
C LEU A 247 -15.13 -34.66 3.30
N GLY A 248 -16.22 -33.92 3.26
CA GLY A 248 -17.43 -34.19 4.02
C GLY A 248 -18.55 -33.22 3.67
N GLY A 249 -19.73 -33.49 4.22
CA GLY A 249 -20.90 -32.66 4.03
C GLY A 249 -22.02 -33.03 4.98
N ILE A 250 -22.97 -32.11 5.09
CA ILE A 250 -24.20 -32.24 5.87
C ILE A 250 -25.35 -31.84 4.96
N ALA A 251 -26.44 -32.59 5.03
CA ALA A 251 -27.68 -32.29 4.34
C ALA A 251 -28.81 -32.15 5.35
N ASP A 252 -29.65 -31.14 5.15
CA ASP A 252 -30.79 -30.85 6.01
C ASP A 252 -32.01 -30.39 5.20
N GLU A 253 -33.11 -30.16 5.90
CA GLU A 253 -34.35 -29.73 5.29
C GLU A 253 -34.34 -28.24 4.95
N GLY A 254 -34.79 -27.92 3.73
CA GLY A 254 -34.87 -26.56 3.22
C GLY A 254 -36.10 -25.79 3.69
N TYR A 255 -37.15 -26.48 4.14
CA TYR A 255 -38.44 -25.89 4.50
C TYR A 255 -39.01 -26.44 5.82
N PRO A 256 -38.48 -26.02 6.99
CA PRO A 256 -38.82 -26.62 8.29
C PRO A 256 -40.29 -26.45 8.70
N SER A 257 -41.03 -25.50 8.13
CA SER A 257 -42.48 -25.35 8.35
C SER A 257 -43.32 -26.45 7.69
N GLY A 258 -42.71 -27.33 6.90
CA GLY A 258 -43.32 -28.57 6.42
C GLY A 258 -43.52 -29.63 7.51
N TRP A 259 -42.87 -29.48 8.67
CA TRP A 259 -43.00 -30.42 9.77
C TRP A 259 -44.35 -30.29 10.46
N GLY A 260 -44.99 -31.42 10.69
CA GLY A 260 -46.19 -31.52 11.50
C GLY A 260 -46.19 -32.80 12.30
N GLY A 261 -47.19 -32.98 13.16
CA GLY A 261 -47.31 -34.21 13.98
C GLY A 261 -47.42 -35.50 13.15
N ALA A 262 -47.65 -35.39 11.84
CA ALA A 262 -47.81 -36.52 10.92
C ALA A 262 -46.75 -36.61 9.80
N ASN A 263 -45.80 -35.68 9.70
CA ASN A 263 -44.80 -35.66 8.64
C ASN A 263 -43.48 -35.02 9.13
N VAL A 264 -42.39 -35.74 8.92
CA VAL A 264 -41.01 -35.23 9.03
C VAL A 264 -40.17 -35.77 7.88
N THR A 265 -38.98 -35.21 7.67
CA THR A 265 -38.01 -35.77 6.73
C THR A 265 -36.70 -36.12 7.41
N VAL A 266 -36.04 -37.15 6.89
CA VAL A 266 -34.72 -37.59 7.35
C VAL A 266 -33.75 -37.46 6.19
N TRP A 267 -32.64 -36.77 6.42
CA TRP A 267 -31.62 -36.47 5.43
C TRP A 267 -30.32 -37.18 5.75
N SER A 268 -29.57 -37.51 4.70
CA SER A 268 -28.19 -37.97 4.80
C SER A 268 -27.39 -37.41 3.63
N PHE A 269 -26.17 -36.95 3.90
CA PHE A 269 -25.22 -36.62 2.85
C PHE A 269 -24.57 -37.90 2.30
N ASP A 270 -24.54 -38.06 0.99
CA ASP A 270 -23.96 -39.23 0.32
C ASP A 270 -22.62 -38.85 -0.32
N LEU A 271 -21.55 -39.02 0.46
CA LEU A 271 -20.18 -38.70 0.02
C LEU A 271 -19.76 -39.56 -1.18
N ASN A 272 -20.15 -40.84 -1.22
CA ASN A 272 -19.75 -41.77 -2.27
C ASN A 272 -20.42 -41.47 -3.61
N ALA A 273 -21.65 -40.96 -3.60
CA ALA A 273 -22.35 -40.50 -4.79
C ALA A 273 -21.95 -39.07 -5.21
N SER A 274 -21.28 -38.32 -4.34
CA SER A 274 -20.81 -36.96 -4.61
C SER A 274 -19.49 -36.96 -5.39
N ASN A 275 -19.23 -35.88 -6.13
CA ASN A 275 -17.97 -35.65 -6.84
C ASN A 275 -17.56 -34.18 -6.73
N THR A 276 -16.40 -33.81 -7.30
CA THR A 276 -15.86 -32.46 -7.17
C THR A 276 -16.79 -31.32 -7.64
N SER A 277 -17.80 -31.61 -8.46
CA SER A 277 -18.72 -30.61 -9.01
C SER A 277 -20.17 -30.81 -8.56
N THR A 278 -20.47 -31.92 -7.86
CA THR A 278 -21.85 -32.28 -7.52
C THR A 278 -21.91 -32.85 -6.10
N ALA A 279 -22.79 -32.28 -5.28
CA ALA A 279 -23.09 -32.79 -3.96
C ALA A 279 -24.41 -33.55 -3.97
N VAL A 280 -24.42 -34.74 -3.37
CA VAL A 280 -25.57 -35.63 -3.33
C VAL A 280 -26.04 -35.84 -1.90
N ALA A 281 -27.34 -35.72 -1.69
CA ALA A 281 -28.01 -36.09 -0.46
C ALA A 281 -29.15 -37.08 -0.75
N ARG A 282 -29.48 -37.91 0.24
CA ARG A 282 -30.64 -38.78 0.21
C ARG A 282 -31.63 -38.35 1.28
N VAL A 283 -32.91 -38.42 0.92
CA VAL A 283 -34.02 -38.03 1.79
C VAL A 283 -35.10 -39.10 1.82
N ARG A 284 -35.73 -39.24 2.98
CA ARG A 284 -36.96 -40.02 3.16
C ARG A 284 -37.99 -39.15 3.87
N SER A 285 -39.24 -39.20 3.42
CA SER A 285 -40.36 -38.66 4.15
C SER A 285 -40.92 -39.74 5.08
N VAL A 286 -41.03 -39.40 6.35
CA VAL A 286 -41.58 -40.25 7.40
C VAL A 286 -42.94 -39.70 7.76
N GLU A 287 -43.97 -40.48 7.48
CA GLU A 287 -45.36 -40.17 7.75
C GLU A 287 -45.95 -41.19 8.72
N VAL A 288 -47.12 -40.88 9.28
CA VAL A 288 -47.83 -41.82 10.16
C VAL A 288 -48.09 -43.13 9.40
N GLY A 289 -47.44 -44.20 9.85
CA GLY A 289 -47.61 -45.55 9.30
C GLY A 289 -46.84 -45.85 8.01
N THR A 290 -46.03 -44.93 7.48
CA THR A 290 -45.26 -45.18 6.23
C THR A 290 -43.97 -44.36 6.12
N ILE A 291 -42.99 -44.91 5.39
CA ILE A 291 -41.77 -44.22 4.98
C ILE A 291 -41.69 -44.31 3.46
N ARG A 292 -41.56 -43.18 2.78
CA ARG A 292 -41.48 -43.16 1.31
C ARG A 292 -40.43 -42.19 0.77
N VAL A 293 -40.13 -42.39 -0.50
CA VAL A 293 -39.45 -41.41 -1.35
C VAL A 293 -40.48 -40.49 -2.00
N ALA A 294 -40.11 -39.26 -2.26
CA ALA A 294 -40.92 -38.32 -3.02
C ALA A 294 -40.02 -37.31 -3.74
N ALA A 295 -40.50 -36.84 -4.89
CA ALA A 295 -39.88 -35.74 -5.60
C ALA A 295 -40.24 -34.40 -4.96
N GLY A 296 -39.37 -33.41 -5.09
CA GLY A 296 -39.59 -32.04 -4.66
C GLY A 296 -39.47 -31.82 -3.15
N ILE A 297 -38.90 -32.76 -2.38
CA ILE A 297 -38.57 -32.49 -0.98
C ILE A 297 -37.38 -31.54 -0.97
N THR A 298 -37.61 -30.31 -0.51
CA THR A 298 -36.59 -29.24 -0.52
C THR A 298 -35.57 -29.46 0.59
N GLY A 299 -34.29 -29.40 0.26
CA GLY A 299 -33.17 -29.54 1.19
C GLY A 299 -32.05 -28.54 0.93
N ARG A 300 -31.13 -28.44 1.89
CA ARG A 300 -29.83 -27.77 1.70
C ARG A 300 -28.71 -28.77 1.89
N ILE A 301 -27.59 -28.51 1.23
CA ILE A 301 -26.34 -29.22 1.45
C ILE A 301 -25.26 -28.20 1.75
N VAL A 302 -24.52 -28.41 2.82
CA VAL A 302 -23.22 -27.76 3.08
C VAL A 302 -22.14 -28.82 2.93
N VAL A 303 -21.15 -28.55 2.09
CA VAL A 303 -20.00 -29.45 1.85
C VAL A 303 -18.70 -28.70 2.01
N TRP A 304 -17.68 -29.40 2.50
CA TRP A 304 -16.31 -28.87 2.58
C TRP A 304 -15.32 -29.82 1.92
N GLY A 305 -14.26 -29.23 1.37
CA GLY A 305 -13.30 -29.96 0.55
C GLY A 305 -12.09 -29.11 0.16
N ARG A 306 -11.26 -29.65 -0.72
CA ARG A 306 -10.03 -29.01 -1.22
C ARG A 306 -9.71 -29.48 -2.62
#